data_AF-A0A068PSU1-F1
#
_entry.id   AF-A0A068PSU1-F1
#
_cell.length_a   1.000
_cell.length_b   1.000
_cell.length_c   1.000
_cell.angle_alpha   90.00
_cell.angle_beta   90.00
_cell.angle_gamma   90.00
#
_symmetry.space_group_name_H-M   'P 1'
#
loop_
_entity.id
_entity.type
_entity.pdbx_description
1 polymer ?
#
loop_
_entity_poly.entity_id
_entity_poly.type
_entity_poly.pdbx_seq_one_letter_code
_entity_poly.pdbx_strand_id
1 'polypeptide(L)' 'FGWSVHTFNRRRTMCGTLDYLPPEMVESVEHDASVDIWSLGVLCYEFLYGVPPFEAKEHSDTYRRIVQVDLKFPPKP' A
#
# COMPACT_ATOMS: atom_id res chain seq x y z
N PHE A 1 -9.03 -8.61 -11.76
CA PHE A 1 -8.78 -7.41 -12.59
C PHE A 1 -9.82 -6.28 -12.39
N GLY A 2 -10.56 -6.21 -11.27
CA GLY A 2 -11.61 -5.18 -11.07
C GLY A 2 -11.11 -3.73 -11.01
N TRP A 3 -9.83 -3.51 -10.72
CA TRP A 3 -9.18 -2.19 -10.68
C TRP A 3 -8.05 -2.03 -11.72
N SER A 4 -7.92 -2.99 -12.64
CA SER A 4 -6.91 -2.95 -13.69
C SER A 4 -7.28 -1.90 -14.73
N VAL A 5 -6.34 -1.01 -15.08
CA VAL A 5 -6.54 0.02 -16.10
C VAL A 5 -5.29 0.09 -16.97
N HIS A 6 -5.48 0.18 -18.28
CA HIS A 6 -4.40 0.47 -19.22
C HIS A 6 -4.46 1.95 -19.60
N THR A 7 -3.48 2.72 -19.17
CA THR A 7 -3.37 4.16 -19.46
C THR A 7 -1.93 4.62 -19.33
N PHE A 8 -1.55 5.62 -20.13
CA PHE A 8 -0.27 6.32 -20.00
C PHE A 8 -0.38 7.59 -19.14
N ASN A 9 -1.60 7.95 -18.71
CA ASN A 9 -1.88 9.13 -17.89
C ASN A 9 -1.88 8.79 -16.39
N ARG A 10 -1.49 9.77 -15.57
CA ARG A 10 -1.63 9.71 -14.11
C ARG A 10 -3.11 9.67 -13.70
N ARG A 11 -3.38 9.03 -12.56
CA ARG A 11 -4.73 8.77 -12.04
C ARG A 11 -4.87 9.32 -10.62
N ARG A 12 -6.11 9.57 -10.19
CA ARG A 12 -6.45 10.03 -8.83
C ARG A 12 -7.46 9.15 -8.10
N THR A 13 -7.94 8.08 -8.73
CA THR A 13 -8.94 7.20 -8.13
C THR A 13 -8.35 6.45 -6.94
N MET A 14 -8.92 6.65 -5.75
CA MET A 14 -8.57 5.85 -4.57
C MET A 14 -9.35 4.53 -4.61
N CYS A 15 -8.66 3.41 -4.75
CA CYS A 15 -9.26 2.09 -4.84
C CYS A 15 -8.29 0.98 -4.42
N GLY A 16 -8.82 -0.08 -3.81
CA GLY A 16 -8.04 -1.24 -3.34
C GLY A 16 -8.31 -1.56 -1.87
N THR A 17 -7.48 -2.44 -1.30
CA THR A 17 -7.51 -2.78 0.13
C THR A 17 -6.48 -1.92 0.86
N LEU A 18 -6.91 -1.23 1.92
CA LEU A 18 -6.12 -0.19 2.62
C LEU A 18 -4.69 -0.63 2.93
N ASP A 19 -4.49 -1.85 3.42
CA ASP A 19 -3.18 -2.37 3.86
C ASP A 19 -2.13 -2.48 2.73
N TYR A 20 -2.58 -2.44 1.47
CA TYR A 20 -1.72 -2.53 0.28
C TYR A 20 -1.61 -1.18 -0.46
N LEU A 21 -2.33 -0.15 -0.02
CA LEU A 21 -2.33 1.13 -0.72
C LEU A 21 -1.02 1.90 -0.46
N PRO A 22 -0.45 2.54 -1.50
CA PRO A 22 0.70 3.41 -1.34
C PRO A 22 0.31 4.78 -0.77
N PRO A 23 1.25 5.51 -0.15
CA PRO A 23 0.99 6.80 0.49
C PRO A 23 0.36 7.81 -0.48
N GLU A 24 0.81 7.88 -1.73
CA GLU A 24 0.24 8.81 -2.72
C GLU A 24 -1.24 8.54 -3.00
N MET A 25 -1.70 7.28 -2.95
CA MET A 25 -3.11 6.97 -3.17
C MET A 25 -3.94 7.29 -1.92
N VAL A 26 -3.37 7.05 -0.75
CA VAL A 26 -3.95 7.31 0.58
C VAL A 26 -4.09 8.82 0.83
N GLU A 27 -3.18 9.63 0.29
CA GLU A 27 -3.21 11.11 0.32
C GLU A 27 -3.98 11.72 -0.87
N SER A 28 -4.63 10.90 -1.71
CA SER A 28 -5.37 11.35 -2.90
C SER A 28 -4.52 12.16 -3.90
N VAL A 29 -3.23 11.84 -3.96
CA VAL A 29 -2.26 12.38 -4.91
C VAL A 29 -2.32 11.58 -6.22
N GLU A 30 -1.86 12.20 -7.30
CA GLU A 30 -1.73 11.54 -8.58
C GLU A 30 -0.72 10.40 -8.53
N HIS A 31 -1.13 9.24 -9.06
CA HIS A 31 -0.34 8.02 -9.08
C HIS A 31 -0.31 7.39 -10.47
N ASP A 32 0.69 6.55 -10.71
CA ASP A 32 0.89 5.84 -11.98
C ASP A 32 1.00 4.32 -11.76
N ALA A 33 1.82 3.62 -12.54
CA ALA A 33 2.04 2.19 -12.41
C ALA A 33 2.95 1.82 -11.21
N SER A 34 3.61 2.79 -10.57
CA SER A 34 4.45 2.57 -9.39
C SER A 34 3.68 1.98 -8.20
N VAL A 35 2.37 2.21 -8.14
CA VAL A 35 1.49 1.70 -7.07
C VAL A 35 1.50 0.17 -6.99
N ASP A 36 1.70 -0.51 -8.12
CA ASP A 36 1.78 -1.96 -8.17
C ASP A 36 3.11 -2.46 -7.58
N ILE A 37 4.19 -1.68 -7.71
CA ILE A 37 5.50 -2.01 -7.10
C ILE A 37 5.44 -1.86 -5.58
N TRP A 38 4.76 -0.83 -5.08
CA TRP A 38 4.48 -0.71 -3.63
C TRP A 38 3.67 -1.91 -3.12
N SER A 39 2.56 -2.22 -3.81
CA SER A 39 1.68 -3.32 -3.44
C SER A 39 2.42 -4.68 -3.44
N LEU A 40 3.33 -4.88 -4.39
CA LEU A 40 4.21 -6.04 -4.44
C LEU A 40 5.15 -6.10 -3.23
N GLY A 41 5.73 -4.97 -2.80
CA GLY A 41 6.57 -4.89 -1.60
C GLY A 41 5.81 -5.26 -0.32
N VAL A 42 4.58 -4.76 -0.17
CA VAL A 42 3.67 -5.11 0.94
C VAL A 42 3.39 -6.63 0.93
N LEU A 43 3.05 -7.20 -0.23
CA LEU A 43 2.81 -8.63 -0.39
C LEU A 43 4.06 -9.48 -0.08
N CYS A 44 5.25 -9.05 -0.52
CA CYS A 44 6.49 -9.74 -0.19
C CYS A 44 6.76 -9.75 1.32
N TYR A 45 6.49 -8.63 2.00
CA TYR A 45 6.58 -8.59 3.46
C TYR A 45 5.59 -9.56 4.10
N GLU A 46 4.32 -9.54 3.65
CA GLU A 46 3.28 -10.43 4.19
C GLU A 46 3.60 -11.91 3.97
N PHE A 47 4.18 -12.29 2.83
CA PHE A 47 4.63 -13.68 2.62
C PHE A 47 5.74 -14.11 3.58
N LEU A 48 6.59 -13.19 4.01
CA LEU A 48 7.67 -13.50 4.94
C LEU A 48 7.17 -13.52 6.38
N TYR A 49 6.38 -12.52 6.80
CA TYR A 49 6.02 -12.28 8.20
C TYR A 49 4.59 -12.70 8.56
N GLY A 50 3.79 -13.13 7.59
CA GLY A 50 2.40 -13.57 7.76
C GLY A 50 1.38 -12.46 7.98
N VAL A 51 1.80 -11.19 8.04
CA VAL A 51 0.95 -10.01 8.22
C VAL A 51 1.45 -8.84 7.36
N PRO A 52 0.58 -7.95 6.88
CA PRO A 52 1.00 -6.74 6.18
C PRO A 52 1.84 -5.81 7.09
N PRO A 53 2.83 -5.09 6.54
CA PRO A 53 3.77 -4.27 7.32
C PRO A 53 3.13 -3.10 8.05
N PHE A 54 2.02 -2.56 7.53
CA PHE A 54 1.38 -1.35 8.06
C PHE A 54 0.05 -1.62 8.78
N GLU A 55 -0.42 -2.87 8.81
CA GLU A 55 -1.69 -3.25 9.42
C GLU A 55 -1.74 -2.80 10.89
N ALA A 56 -2.87 -2.21 11.27
CA ALA A 56 -3.19 -1.81 12.63
C ALA A 56 -4.67 -2.11 12.91
N LYS A 57 -5.06 -2.05 14.19
CA LYS A 57 -6.45 -2.33 14.61
C LYS A 57 -7.45 -1.36 13.99
N GLU A 58 -7.06 -0.09 13.89
CA GLU A 58 -7.90 0.99 13.38
C GLU A 58 -7.36 1.45 12.02
N HIS A 59 -8.27 1.70 11.07
CA HIS A 59 -7.90 2.17 9.73
C HIS A 59 -7.13 3.49 9.76
N SER A 60 -7.40 4.36 10.74
CA SER A 60 -6.69 5.63 10.94
C SER A 60 -5.22 5.41 11.32
N ASP A 61 -4.91 4.35 12.06
CA ASP A 61 -3.53 4.00 12.41
C ASP A 61 -2.80 3.37 11.22
N THR A 62 -3.46 2.50 10.45
CA THR A 62 -2.91 1.96 9.20
C THR A 62 -2.59 3.10 8.22
N TYR A 63 -3.53 4.02 8.03
CA TYR A 63 -3.34 5.23 7.22
C TYR A 63 -2.10 6.00 7.65
N ARG A 64 -1.97 6.29 8.95
CA ARG A 64 -0.83 7.04 9.50
C ARG A 64 0.50 6.31 9.27
N ARG A 65 0.53 4.99 9.45
CA ARG A 65 1.73 4.17 9.22
C ARG A 65 2.16 4.15 7.75
N ILE A 66 1.19 4.08 6.83
CA ILE A 66 1.47 4.14 5.39
C ILE A 66 2.07 5.51 5.02
N VAL A 67 1.43 6.61 5.43
CA VAL A 67 1.90 7.97 5.11
C VAL A 67 3.28 8.26 5.71
N GLN A 68 3.55 7.77 6.92
CA GLN A 68 4.85 7.93 7.58
C GLN A 68 5.91 6.92 7.10
N VAL A 69 5.52 5.93 6.29
CA VAL A 69 6.37 4.79 5.91
C VAL A 69 7.01 4.16 7.15
N ASP A 70 6.21 3.92 8.20
CA ASP A 70 6.66 3.30 9.46
C ASP A 70 6.87 1.78 9.29
N LEU A 71 7.79 1.41 8.42
CA LEU A 71 8.14 0.03 8.09
C LEU A 71 9.19 -0.49 9.08
N LYS A 72 8.86 -1.61 9.72
CA LYS A 72 9.75 -2.28 10.67
C LYS A 72 9.89 -3.74 10.28
N PHE A 73 11.12 -4.25 10.28
CA PHE A 73 11.42 -5.65 10.06
C PHE A 73 11.73 -6.31 11.39
N PRO A 74 10.84 -7.19 11.91
CA PRO A 74 11.17 -8.04 13.05
C PRO A 74 12.41 -8.91 12.75
N PRO A 75 13.20 -9.26 13.77
CA PRO A 75 14.42 -10.06 13.59
C PRO A 75 14.17 -11.48 13.08
N LYS A 76 12.92 -11.96 13.11
CA LYS A 76 12.51 -13.22 12.50
C LYS A 76 11.19 -13.04 11.74
N PRO A 77 11.07 -13.62 10.53
CA PRO A 77 9.77 -13.90 9.94
C PRO A 77 8.93 -14.81 10.85
#